data_AF-A0A067ENU2-F1
#
_entry.id   AF-A0A067ENU2-F1
#
_cell.length_a   1.000
_cell.length_b   1.000
_cell.length_c   1.000
_cell.angle_alpha   90.00
_cell.angle_beta   90.00
_cell.angle_gamma   90.00
#
_symmetry.space_group_name_H-M   'P 1'
#
loop_
_entity.id
_entity.type
_entity.pdbx_description
1 polymer ?
#
loop_
_entity_poly.entity_id
_entity_poly.type
_entity_poly.pdbx_seq_one_letter_code
_entity_poly.pdbx_strand_id
1 'polypeptide(L)' 'DFVVRNDMACGSTIGPILASGVGIRTVDVGAPQLSMHSIREMCAVDDVKHSYEHFKAFFQEFSELDAKIKVDM' A
#
# COMPACT_ATOMS: atom_id res chain seq x y z
N ASP A 1 -7.92 -4.70 -5.31
CA ASP A 1 -7.56 -3.28 -5.47
C ASP A 1 -8.65 -2.37 -4.95
N PHE A 2 -8.25 -1.22 -4.42
CA PHE A 2 -9.14 -0.16 -3.95
C PHE A 2 -8.92 1.09 -4.79
N VAL A 3 -10.01 1.65 -5.31
CA VAL A 3 -10.03 2.93 -6.01
C VAL A 3 -11.26 3.71 -5.57
N VAL A 4 -11.13 5.02 -5.44
CA VAL A 4 -12.27 5.89 -5.19
C VAL A 4 -13.07 6.11 -6.48
N ARG A 5 -14.34 6.50 -6.34
CA ARG A 5 -15.14 6.90 -7.51
C ARG A 5 -14.52 8.13 -8.18
N ASN A 6 -14.58 8.17 -9.51
CA ASN A 6 -14.01 9.26 -10.32
C ASN A 6 -14.60 10.64 -10.01
N ASP A 7 -15.80 10.71 -9.42
CA ASP A 7 -16.49 11.94 -9.06
C ASP A 7 -16.27 12.37 -7.60
N MET A 8 -15.37 11.69 -6.87
CA MET A 8 -15.04 12.00 -5.46
C MET A 8 -13.53 12.18 -5.27
N ALA A 9 -13.17 13.16 -4.44
CA ALA A 9 -11.79 13.33 -3.98
C ALA A 9 -11.43 12.30 -2.89
N CYS A 10 -10.13 12.01 -2.77
CA CYS A 10 -9.56 11.19 -1.70
C CYS A 10 -8.44 11.95 -0.98
N GLY A 11 -8.15 11.57 0.26
CA GLY A 11 -6.93 12.03 0.93
C GLY A 11 -5.68 11.49 0.24
N SER A 12 -4.61 12.28 0.24
CA SER A 12 -3.29 11.83 -0.22
C SER A 12 -2.56 11.04 0.86
N THR A 13 -1.60 10.21 0.45
CA THR A 13 -0.65 9.54 1.35
C THR A 13 0.76 10.13 1.18
N ILE A 14 1.72 9.56 1.91
CA ILE A 14 3.14 9.88 1.76
C ILE A 14 3.79 9.24 0.53
N GLY A 15 3.15 8.24 -0.10
CA GLY A 15 3.72 7.49 -1.21
C GLY A 15 4.16 8.36 -2.39
N PRO A 16 3.29 9.26 -2.90
CA PRO A 16 3.66 10.20 -3.96
C PRO A 16 4.77 11.19 -3.54
N ILE A 17 4.79 11.61 -2.26
CA ILE A 17 5.81 12.50 -1.72
C ILE A 17 7.19 11.80 -1.72
N LEU A 18 7.24 10.54 -1.28
CA LEU A 18 8.46 9.75 -1.28
C LEU A 18 8.92 9.46 -2.71
N ALA A 19 8.02 9.00 -3.58
CA ALA A 19 8.36 8.68 -4.97
C ALA A 19 8.97 9.89 -5.71
N SER A 20 8.37 11.07 -5.56
CA SER A 20 8.88 12.30 -6.17
C SER A 20 10.15 12.82 -5.50
N GLY A 21 10.31 12.63 -4.19
CA GLY A 21 11.47 13.10 -3.43
C GLY A 21 12.75 12.29 -3.64
N VAL A 22 12.65 10.97 -3.79
CA VAL A 22 13.82 10.07 -3.90
C VAL A 22 13.91 9.32 -5.22
N GLY A 23 12.89 9.38 -6.09
CA GLY A 23 12.89 8.72 -7.39
C GLY A 23 12.74 7.19 -7.32
N ILE A 24 12.22 6.66 -6.21
CA ILE A 24 12.00 5.22 -6.01
C ILE A 24 10.56 4.86 -6.39
N ARG A 25 10.38 3.72 -7.06
CA ARG A 25 9.05 3.15 -7.35
C ARG A 25 8.35 2.81 -6.05
N THR A 26 7.18 3.40 -5.84
CA THR A 26 6.40 3.27 -4.60
C THR A 26 5.02 2.69 -4.90
N VAL A 27 4.55 1.81 -4.02
CA VAL A 27 3.18 1.27 -4.02
C VAL A 27 2.59 1.53 -2.62
N ASP A 28 1.43 2.17 -2.57
CA ASP A 28 0.67 2.34 -1.33
C ASP A 28 -0.20 1.10 -1.08
N VAL A 29 -0.08 0.52 0.11
CA VAL A 29 -0.89 -0.62 0.58
C VAL A 29 -1.35 -0.39 2.02
N GLY A 30 -2.47 -1.01 2.39
CA GLY A 30 -3.00 -0.92 3.75
C GLY A 30 -4.14 -1.90 4.00
N ALA A 31 -4.37 -2.20 5.27
CA ALA A 31 -5.52 -3.00 5.71
C ALA A 31 -6.81 -2.16 5.65
N PRO A 32 -7.94 -2.74 5.22
CA PRO A 32 -9.21 -2.02 5.20
C PRO A 32 -9.69 -1.72 6.63
N GLN A 33 -10.27 -0.54 6.81
CA GLN A 33 -10.89 -0.14 8.06
C GLN A 33 -12.12 0.72 7.80
N LEU A 34 -12.97 0.83 8.82
CA LEU A 34 -14.15 1.68 8.84
C LEU A 34 -14.00 2.81 9.86
N SER A 35 -14.64 3.94 9.53
CA SER A 35 -14.67 5.14 10.35
C SER A 35 -13.29 5.79 10.57
N MET A 36 -12.43 5.77 9.56
CA MET A 36 -11.11 6.41 9.61
C MET A 36 -11.24 7.88 10.06
N HIS A 37 -10.40 8.31 11.00
CA HIS A 37 -10.44 9.61 11.71
C HIS A 37 -11.51 9.76 12.81
N SER A 38 -12.26 8.70 13.14
CA SER A 38 -13.15 8.68 14.31
C SER A 38 -12.35 8.54 15.60
N ILE A 39 -12.94 8.93 16.75
CA ILE A 39 -12.41 8.59 18.08
C ILE A 39 -12.33 7.07 18.31
N ARG A 40 -13.12 6.29 17.55
CA ARG A 40 -13.11 4.83 17.57
C ARG A 40 -13.25 4.29 16.14
N GLU A 41 -12.20 3.66 15.67
CA GLU A 41 -12.09 3.00 14.36
C GLU A 41 -12.39 1.48 14.49
N MET A 42 -12.60 0.80 13.36
CA MET A 42 -12.86 -0.65 13.31
C MET A 42 -12.17 -1.32 12.12
N CYS A 43 -11.50 -2.43 12.36
CA CYS A 43 -10.84 -3.26 11.34
C CYS A 43 -11.07 -4.76 11.60
N ALA A 44 -10.78 -5.62 10.62
CA ALA A 44 -10.85 -7.06 10.81
C ALA A 44 -9.57 -7.58 11.49
N VAL A 45 -9.71 -8.62 12.31
CA VAL A 45 -8.58 -9.25 13.02
C VAL A 45 -7.64 -9.96 12.02
N ASP A 46 -8.21 -10.60 11.00
CA ASP A 46 -7.44 -11.35 10.00
C ASP A 46 -6.53 -10.45 9.15
N ASP A 47 -6.92 -9.19 8.92
CA ASP A 47 -6.14 -8.24 8.13
C ASP A 47 -4.77 -7.95 8.76
N VAL A 48 -4.64 -8.07 10.09
CA VAL A 48 -3.35 -7.94 10.79
C VAL A 48 -2.40 -9.06 10.38
N LYS A 49 -2.90 -10.30 10.33
CA LYS A 49 -2.12 -11.47 9.91
C LYS A 49 -1.74 -11.37 8.44
N HIS A 50 -2.68 -11.00 7.57
CA HIS A 50 -2.41 -10.81 6.15
C HIS A 50 -1.39 -9.70 5.89
N SER A 51 -1.47 -8.58 6.61
CA SER A 51 -0.49 -7.50 6.51
C SER A 51 0.91 -7.97 6.94
N TYR A 52 1.00 -8.74 8.03
CA TYR A 52 2.26 -9.32 8.48
C TYR A 52 2.87 -10.26 7.44
N GLU A 53 2.08 -11.20 6.91
CA GLU A 53 2.54 -12.15 5.90
C GLU A 53 2.95 -11.44 4.61
N HIS A 54 2.21 -10.41 4.20
CA HIS A 54 2.52 -9.60 3.02
C HIS A 54 3.86 -8.88 3.16
N PHE A 55 4.08 -8.15 4.25
CA PHE A 55 5.37 -7.45 4.46
C PHE A 55 6.52 -8.44 4.63
N LYS A 56 6.29 -9.57 5.29
CA LYS A 56 7.30 -10.62 5.42
C LYS A 56 7.72 -11.14 4.04
N ALA A 57 6.76 -11.47 3.17
CA ALA A 57 7.05 -11.92 1.81
C ALA A 57 7.77 -10.84 1.00
N PHE A 58 7.36 -9.57 1.11
CA PHE A 58 8.05 -8.45 0.45
C PHE A 58 9.53 -8.40 0.85
N PHE A 59 9.85 -8.42 2.15
CA PHE A 59 11.25 -8.35 2.59
C PHE A 59 12.06 -9.62 2.28
N GLN A 60 11.41 -10.76 2.07
CA GLN A 60 12.08 -12.04 1.77
C GLN A 60 12.31 -12.26 0.27
N GLU A 61 11.36 -11.85 -0.58
CA GLU A 61 11.30 -12.31 -1.97
C GLU A 61 11.41 -11.17 -3.00
N PHE A 62 11.16 -9.92 -2.61
CA PHE A 62 11.01 -8.81 -3.56
C PHE A 62 12.26 -8.58 -4.42
N SER A 63 13.47 -8.64 -3.85
CA SER A 63 14.71 -8.40 -4.59
C SER A 63 14.91 -9.37 -5.76
N GLU A 64 14.54 -10.65 -5.57
CA GLU A 64 14.61 -11.65 -6.63
C GLU A 64 13.52 -11.48 -7.69
N LEU A 65 12.33 -11.05 -7.26
CA LEU A 65 11.22 -10.77 -8.14
C LEU A 65 11.51 -9.53 -9.01
N ASP A 66 12.02 -8.47 -8.42
CA ASP A 66 12.32 -7.20 -9.10
C ASP A 66 13.38 -7.38 -10.19
N ALA A 67 14.40 -8.20 -9.93
CA ALA A 67 15.42 -8.54 -10.92
C ALA A 67 14.88 -9.25 -12.17
N LYS A 68 13.69 -9.88 -12.08
CA LYS A 68 13.05 -10.58 -13.21
C LYS A 68 12.11 -9.68 -14.01
N ILE A 69 11.75 -8.51 -13.48
CA ILE A 69 10.75 -7.63 -14.07
C ILE A 69 11.44 -6.62 -15.02
N LYS A 70 11.04 -6.61 -16.29
CA LYS A 70 11.40 -5.57 -17.27
C LYS A 70 10.15 -4.78 -17.65
N VAL A 71 10.13 -3.49 -17.33
CA VAL A 71 8.95 -2.63 -17.50
C VAL A 71 9.18 -1.45 -18.45
N ASP A 72 10.43 -1.11 -18.72
CA ASP A 72 10.81 -0.08 -19.69
C ASP A 72 11.69 -0.72 -20.77
N MET A 73 11.33 -0.53 -22.05
CA MET A 73 12.09 -0.95 -23.23
C MET A 73 13.01 0.15 -23.73
#